data_AF-A0A0B9G1N3-F1
#
_entry.id   AF-A0A0B9G1N3-F1
#
_cell.length_a   1.000
_cell.length_b   1.000
_cell.length_c   1.000
_cell.angle_alpha   90.00
_cell.angle_beta   90.00
_cell.angle_gamma   90.00
#
_symmetry.space_group_name_H-M   'P 1'
#
loop_
_entity.id
_entity.type
_entity.pdbx_description
1 polymer ?
#
loop_
_entity_poly.entity_id
_entity_poly.type
_entity_poly.pdbx_seq_one_letter_code
_entity_poly.pdbx_strand_id
1 'polypeptide(L)'
;MVDFFLSNQLLKQIALAILLVTGYAIFKHIGRKWIENLAQNKRVSLQRTQFVVKSFTAISFMLFVAIFVITLDLGFGDISLFLSSIFAVLGVALFAQWSILSNLTASILIFFVFPYRIGDKIKVADKDEDISGIIIDITMFHVILRHDNSNIITYPNNLILQKGGTKLVAAKENITPLNDSDETKS
;
A
#
# COMPACT_ATOMS: atom_id res chain seq x y z
N MET A 1 -29.78 8.47 -38.15
CA MET A 1 -29.95 7.10 -37.59
C MET A 1 -29.55 7.06 -36.12
N VAL A 2 -28.41 7.64 -35.73
CA VAL A 2 -28.01 7.81 -34.31
C VAL A 2 -28.99 8.71 -33.54
N ASP A 3 -29.47 9.79 -34.17
CA ASP A 3 -30.40 10.73 -33.51
C ASP A 3 -31.78 10.11 -33.19
N PHE A 4 -32.22 9.13 -33.98
CA PHE A 4 -33.44 8.35 -33.74
C PHE A 4 -33.29 7.38 -32.55
N PHE A 5 -32.09 6.86 -32.32
CA PHE A 5 -31.77 6.05 -31.14
C PHE A 5 -31.69 6.90 -29.87
N LEU A 6 -31.19 8.13 -29.97
CA LEU A 6 -31.07 9.07 -28.85
C LEU A 6 -32.41 9.72 -28.46
N SER A 7 -33.34 9.86 -29.40
CA SER A 7 -34.69 10.41 -29.13
C SER A 7 -35.61 9.44 -28.39
N ASN A 8 -35.37 8.13 -28.52
CA ASN A 8 -36.17 7.09 -27.90
C ASN A 8 -35.57 6.68 -26.54
N GLN A 9 -36.22 7.10 -25.44
CA GLN A 9 -35.75 6.86 -24.07
C GLN A 9 -35.46 5.38 -23.77
N LEU A 10 -36.31 4.47 -24.26
CA LEU A 10 -36.15 3.03 -24.06
C LEU A 10 -34.96 2.45 -24.85
N LEU A 11 -34.76 2.88 -26.10
CA LEU A 11 -33.60 2.46 -26.90
C LEU A 11 -32.29 2.96 -26.30
N LYS A 12 -32.26 4.19 -25.78
CA LYS A 12 -31.11 4.75 -25.05
C LYS A 12 -30.77 3.91 -23.81
N GLN A 13 -31.77 3.54 -23.00
CA GLN A 13 -31.57 2.71 -21.81
C GLN A 13 -31.05 1.31 -22.15
N ILE A 14 -31.59 0.66 -23.19
CA ILE A 14 -31.13 -0.66 -23.64
C ILE A 14 -29.69 -0.59 -24.16
N ALA A 15 -29.37 0.41 -24.98
CA ALA A 15 -28.00 0.59 -25.50
C ALA A 15 -26.99 0.79 -24.36
N LEU A 16 -27.36 1.59 -23.35
CA LEU A 16 -26.54 1.83 -22.18
C LEU A 16 -26.37 0.58 -21.29
N ALA A 17 -27.43 -0.21 -21.14
CA ALA A 17 -27.37 -1.49 -20.43
C ALA A 17 -26.42 -2.48 -21.12
N ILE A 18 -26.50 -2.60 -22.44
CA ILE A 18 -25.59 -3.45 -23.23
C ILE A 18 -24.15 -2.96 -23.06
N LEU A 19 -23.91 -1.66 -23.20
CA LEU A 19 -22.59 -1.06 -23.03
C LEU A 19 -21.99 -1.38 -21.65
N LEU A 20 -22.77 -1.22 -20.58
CA LEU A 20 -22.32 -1.48 -19.21
C LEU A 20 -22.06 -2.97 -18.96
N VAL A 21 -22.91 -3.87 -19.47
CA VAL A 21 -22.71 -5.31 -19.34
C VAL A 21 -21.46 -5.77 -20.09
N THR A 22 -21.27 -5.29 -21.32
CA THR A 22 -20.06 -5.57 -22.10
C THR A 22 -18.82 -4.99 -21.42
N GLY A 23 -18.90 -3.75 -20.93
CA GLY A 23 -17.84 -3.10 -20.17
C GLY A 23 -17.46 -3.89 -18.92
N TYR A 24 -18.44 -4.35 -18.14
CA TYR A 24 -18.23 -5.20 -16.97
C TYR A 24 -17.54 -6.52 -17.33
N ALA A 25 -18.00 -7.19 -18.39
CA ALA A 25 -17.42 -8.47 -18.83
C ALA A 25 -15.94 -8.31 -19.22
N ILE A 26 -15.60 -7.25 -19.95
CA ILE A 26 -14.22 -6.93 -20.32
C ILE A 26 -13.40 -6.60 -19.08
N PHE A 27 -13.89 -5.71 -18.21
CA PHE A 27 -13.20 -5.30 -16.98
C PHE A 27 -12.92 -6.50 -16.06
N LYS A 28 -13.92 -7.36 -15.85
CA LYS A 28 -13.79 -8.60 -15.08
C LYS A 28 -12.75 -9.54 -15.68
N HIS A 29 -12.76 -9.71 -17.00
CA HIS A 29 -11.82 -10.60 -17.69
C HIS A 29 -10.37 -10.10 -17.54
N ILE A 30 -10.14 -8.81 -17.79
CA ILE A 30 -8.83 -8.18 -17.67
C ILE A 30 -8.34 -8.23 -16.21
N GLY A 31 -9.17 -7.80 -15.26
CA GLY A 31 -8.82 -7.77 -13.85
C GLY A 31 -8.48 -9.15 -13.28
N ARG A 32 -9.25 -10.18 -13.65
CA ARG A 32 -8.95 -11.56 -13.27
C ARG A 32 -7.60 -12.03 -13.80
N LYS A 33 -7.31 -11.81 -15.09
CA LYS A 33 -6.00 -12.16 -15.68
C LYS A 33 -4.85 -11.42 -15.00
N TRP A 34 -5.02 -10.14 -14.70
CA TRP A 34 -4.03 -9.35 -13.98
C TRP A 34 -3.73 -9.92 -12.59
N ILE A 35 -4.77 -10.27 -11.82
CA ILE A 35 -4.62 -10.86 -10.49
C ILE A 35 -3.93 -12.23 -10.57
N GLU A 36 -4.34 -13.08 -11.51
CA GLU A 36 -3.74 -14.41 -11.70
C GLU A 36 -2.26 -14.32 -12.11
N ASN A 37 -1.92 -13.43 -13.04
CA ASN A 37 -0.54 -13.17 -13.44
C ASN A 37 0.32 -12.64 -12.29
N LEU A 38 -0.22 -11.70 -11.51
CA LEU A 38 0.48 -11.15 -10.35
C LEU A 38 0.72 -12.21 -9.27
N ALA A 39 -0.27 -13.07 -9.03
CA ALA A 39 -0.16 -14.17 -8.10
C ALA A 39 0.90 -15.19 -8.52
N GLN A 40 0.96 -15.55 -9.81
CA GLN A 40 2.00 -16.43 -10.35
C GLN A 40 3.40 -15.83 -10.18
N ASN A 41 3.57 -14.55 -10.54
CA ASN A 41 4.84 -13.84 -10.41
C ASN A 41 5.32 -13.76 -8.94
N LYS A 42 4.39 -13.65 -8.00
CA LYS A 42 4.67 -13.60 -6.55
C LYS A 42 4.61 -14.96 -5.86
N ARG A 43 4.44 -16.06 -6.62
CA ARG A 43 4.30 -17.45 -6.10
C ARG A 43 3.28 -17.57 -4.96
N VAL A 44 2.18 -16.82 -5.08
CA VAL A 44 1.09 -16.82 -4.09
C VAL A 44 0.29 -18.12 -4.22
N SER A 45 -0.15 -18.68 -3.10
CA SER A 45 -0.92 -19.93 -3.10
C SER A 45 -2.25 -19.79 -3.88
N LEU A 46 -2.71 -20.91 -4.46
CA LEU A 46 -3.93 -20.95 -5.25
C LEU A 46 -5.15 -20.49 -4.45
N GLN A 47 -5.23 -20.87 -3.18
CA GLN A 47 -6.36 -20.53 -2.30
C GLN A 47 -6.44 -19.01 -2.07
N ARG A 48 -5.29 -18.36 -1.81
CA ARG A 48 -5.23 -16.90 -1.64
C ARG A 48 -5.58 -16.18 -2.94
N THR A 49 -5.08 -16.68 -4.07
CA THR A 49 -5.39 -16.13 -5.40
C THR A 49 -6.89 -16.19 -5.69
N GLN A 50 -7.52 -17.34 -5.45
CA GLN A 50 -8.96 -17.49 -5.66
C GLN A 50 -9.79 -16.60 -4.73
N PHE A 51 -9.37 -16.43 -3.47
CA PHE A 51 -10.02 -15.50 -2.56
C PHE A 51 -9.98 -14.07 -3.12
N VAL A 52 -8.82 -13.60 -3.55
CA VAL A 52 -8.65 -12.25 -4.13
C VAL A 52 -9.48 -12.07 -5.41
N VAL A 53 -9.48 -13.05 -6.31
CA VAL A 53 -10.29 -12.99 -7.55
C VAL A 53 -11.80 -12.95 -7.23
N LYS A 54 -12.27 -13.73 -6.25
CA LYS A 54 -13.67 -13.72 -5.81
C LYS A 54 -14.05 -12.37 -5.22
N SER A 55 -13.23 -11.84 -4.31
CA SER A 55 -13.44 -10.52 -3.71
C SER A 55 -13.45 -9.41 -4.76
N PHE A 56 -12.48 -9.42 -5.70
CA PHE A 56 -12.44 -8.48 -6.81
C PHE A 56 -13.70 -8.56 -7.68
N THR A 57 -14.15 -9.78 -8.02
CA THR A 57 -15.36 -9.98 -8.83
C THR A 57 -16.61 -9.48 -8.11
N ALA A 58 -16.75 -9.77 -6.82
CA ALA A 58 -17.91 -9.33 -6.03
C ALA A 58 -17.98 -7.80 -5.89
N ILE A 59 -16.85 -7.16 -5.55
CA ILE A 59 -16.76 -5.70 -5.42
C ILE A 59 -17.02 -5.03 -6.76
N SER A 60 -16.41 -5.52 -7.84
CA SER A 60 -16.61 -4.98 -9.19
C SER A 60 -18.06 -5.12 -9.64
N PHE A 61 -18.71 -6.24 -9.33
CA PHE A 61 -20.13 -6.44 -9.62
C PHE A 61 -21.00 -5.42 -8.89
N MET A 62 -20.81 -5.24 -7.58
CA MET A 62 -21.54 -4.23 -6.80
C MET A 62 -21.34 -2.82 -7.35
N LEU A 63 -20.10 -2.47 -7.73
CA LEU A 63 -19.78 -1.17 -8.31
C LEU A 63 -20.51 -0.96 -9.65
N PHE A 64 -20.48 -1.93 -10.56
CA PHE A 64 -21.16 -1.82 -11.85
C PHE A 64 -22.69 -1.78 -11.70
N VAL A 65 -23.26 -2.51 -10.73
CA VAL A 65 -24.68 -2.40 -10.39
C VAL A 65 -25.01 -1.00 -9.88
N ALA A 66 -24.18 -0.42 -9.00
CA ALA A 66 -24.38 0.95 -8.54
C ALA A 66 -24.34 1.97 -9.70
N ILE A 67 -23.35 1.86 -10.60
CA ILE A 67 -23.25 2.71 -11.79
C ILE A 67 -24.48 2.54 -12.69
N PHE A 68 -24.93 1.30 -12.89
CA PHE A 68 -26.11 1.00 -13.69
C PHE A 68 -27.37 1.67 -13.11
N VAL A 69 -27.59 1.56 -11.79
CA VAL A 69 -28.71 2.20 -11.09
C VAL A 69 -28.66 3.72 -11.20
N ILE A 70 -27.47 4.33 -11.03
CA ILE A 70 -27.27 5.79 -11.18
C ILE A 70 -27.62 6.24 -12.60
N THR A 71 -27.16 5.48 -13.61
CA THR A 71 -27.33 5.88 -15.01
C THR A 71 -28.74 5.63 -15.54
N LEU A 72 -29.54 4.80 -14.87
CA LEU A 72 -30.95 4.60 -15.20
C LEU A 72 -31.82 5.83 -14.86
N ASP A 73 -31.25 6.87 -14.25
CA ASP A 73 -31.94 8.11 -13.92
C ASP A 73 -33.10 7.89 -12.92
N LEU A 74 -32.93 6.91 -12.01
CA LEU A 74 -33.92 6.50 -10.98
C LEU A 74 -34.11 7.55 -9.87
N GLY A 75 -33.93 8.84 -10.15
CA GLY A 75 -34.21 9.92 -9.20
C GLY A 75 -33.08 10.22 -8.22
N PHE A 76 -31.84 10.30 -8.69
CA PHE A 76 -30.76 10.92 -7.91
C PHE A 76 -30.81 12.44 -8.10
N GLY A 77 -31.81 13.06 -7.48
CA GLY A 77 -32.09 14.51 -7.63
C GLY A 77 -30.91 15.42 -7.27
N ASP A 78 -29.93 14.93 -6.49
CA ASP A 78 -28.72 15.66 -6.17
C ASP A 78 -27.51 14.72 -6.15
N ILE A 79 -26.72 14.72 -7.23
CA ILE A 79 -25.42 14.02 -7.29
C ILE A 79 -24.52 14.38 -6.09
N SER A 80 -24.67 15.59 -5.55
CA SER A 80 -23.99 16.06 -4.35
C SER A 80 -24.34 15.25 -3.10
N LEU A 81 -25.62 14.94 -2.89
CA LEU A 81 -26.07 14.12 -1.76
C LEU A 81 -25.54 12.69 -1.87
N PHE A 82 -25.57 12.13 -3.08
CA PHE A 82 -25.00 10.82 -3.37
C PHE A 82 -23.49 10.80 -3.09
N LEU A 83 -22.75 11.77 -3.61
CA LEU A 83 -21.30 11.85 -3.44
C LEU A 83 -20.92 12.08 -1.96
N SER A 84 -21.68 12.92 -1.25
CA SER A 84 -21.52 13.13 0.19
C SER A 84 -21.69 11.83 0.99
N SER A 85 -22.70 11.01 0.67
CA SER A 85 -22.90 9.72 1.34
C SER A 85 -21.75 8.73 1.09
N ILE A 86 -21.20 8.68 -0.13
CA ILE A 86 -19.99 7.91 -0.44
C ILE A 86 -18.82 8.39 0.40
N PHE A 87 -18.56 9.70 0.43
CA PHE A 87 -17.46 10.26 1.22
C PHE A 87 -17.63 9.98 2.71
N ALA A 88 -18.85 10.04 3.24
CA ALA A 88 -19.13 9.71 4.64
C ALA A 88 -18.78 8.23 4.93
N VAL A 89 -19.23 7.29 4.10
CA VAL A 89 -18.94 5.86 4.28
C VAL A 89 -17.44 5.57 4.11
N LEU A 90 -16.80 6.12 3.08
CA LEU A 90 -15.35 5.97 2.87
C LEU A 90 -14.55 6.57 4.02
N GLY A 91 -14.95 7.73 4.55
CA GLY A 91 -14.31 8.35 5.70
C GLY A 91 -14.35 7.46 6.94
N VAL A 92 -15.52 6.89 7.26
CA VAL A 92 -15.67 5.94 8.38
C VAL A 92 -14.86 4.66 8.14
N ALA A 93 -14.87 4.11 6.93
CA ALA A 93 -14.10 2.91 6.59
C ALA A 93 -12.58 3.14 6.71
N LEU A 94 -12.08 4.28 6.24
CA LEU A 94 -10.67 4.66 6.36
C LEU A 94 -10.27 4.91 7.82
N PHE A 95 -11.16 5.54 8.60
CA PHE A 95 -10.96 5.72 10.03
C PHE A 95 -10.87 4.38 10.77
N ALA A 96 -11.77 3.44 10.47
CA ALA A 96 -11.73 2.09 11.03
C ALA A 96 -10.41 1.37 10.66
N GLN A 97 -9.88 1.63 9.46
CA GLN A 97 -8.66 1.01 8.95
C GLN A 97 -7.40 1.88 9.14
N TRP A 98 -7.39 2.74 10.16
CA TRP A 98 -6.35 3.72 10.46
C TRP A 98 -4.91 3.22 10.26
N SER A 99 -4.61 1.98 10.66
CA SER A 99 -3.28 1.37 10.54
C SER A 99 -2.77 1.31 9.10
N ILE A 100 -3.63 1.01 8.12
CA ILE A 100 -3.22 0.97 6.69
C ILE A 100 -2.85 2.38 6.22
N LEU A 101 -3.70 3.37 6.52
CA LEU A 101 -3.47 4.75 6.11
C LEU A 101 -2.21 5.30 6.78
N SER A 102 -2.02 5.03 8.07
CA SER A 102 -0.85 5.44 8.85
C SER A 102 0.46 4.83 8.34
N ASN A 103 0.45 3.55 7.93
CA ASN A 103 1.65 2.94 7.34
C ASN A 103 1.96 3.47 5.93
N LEU A 104 0.93 3.75 5.13
CA LEU A 104 1.10 4.35 3.81
C LEU A 104 1.65 5.77 3.89
N THR A 105 1.07 6.63 4.74
CA THR A 105 1.59 7.99 4.96
C THR A 105 3.00 7.95 5.55
N ALA A 106 3.27 7.00 6.46
CA ALA A 106 4.61 6.81 6.99
C ALA A 106 5.62 6.39 5.91
N SER A 107 5.27 5.50 4.97
CA SER A 107 6.14 5.12 3.85
C SER A 107 6.60 6.33 3.03
N ILE A 108 5.67 7.25 2.73
CA ILE A 108 5.95 8.49 2.00
C ILE A 108 6.90 9.40 2.81
N LEU A 109 6.62 9.59 4.10
CA LEU A 109 7.48 10.41 4.97
C LEU A 109 8.87 9.80 5.13
N ILE A 110 8.97 8.47 5.23
CA ILE A 110 10.25 7.76 5.27
C ILE A 110 11.05 8.04 4.00
N PHE A 111 10.39 8.00 2.84
CA PHE A 111 11.05 8.23 1.56
C PHE A 111 11.61 9.66 1.41
N PHE A 112 10.87 10.68 1.88
CA PHE A 112 11.24 12.08 1.64
C PHE A 112 12.00 12.76 2.79
N VAL A 113 11.70 12.41 4.04
CA VAL A 113 12.07 13.23 5.22
C VAL A 113 12.93 12.46 6.22
N PHE A 114 12.87 11.13 6.21
CA PHE A 114 13.53 10.34 7.24
C PHE A 114 15.05 10.31 7.03
N PRO A 115 15.83 10.53 8.10
CA PRO A 115 17.28 10.72 7.98
C PRO A 115 18.06 9.42 7.70
N TYR A 116 17.40 8.26 7.81
CA TYR A 116 18.02 6.95 7.64
C TYR A 116 17.72 6.38 6.25
N ARG A 117 18.76 5.88 5.60
CA ARG A 117 18.68 5.31 4.25
C ARG A 117 18.95 3.81 4.26
N ILE A 118 18.60 3.14 3.17
CA ILE A 118 19.01 1.75 2.93
C ILE A 118 20.53 1.65 3.06
N GLY A 119 21.01 0.67 3.83
CA GLY A 119 22.41 0.48 4.19
C GLY A 119 22.83 1.09 5.53
N ASP A 120 22.04 1.98 6.12
CA ASP A 120 22.33 2.52 7.45
C ASP A 120 22.05 1.50 8.55
N LYS A 121 22.98 1.39 9.51
CA LYS A 121 22.76 0.64 10.76
C LYS A 121 22.05 1.53 11.76
N ILE A 122 20.87 1.13 12.20
CA ILE A 122 20.04 1.88 13.15
C ILE A 122 19.66 1.00 14.34
N LYS A 123 19.38 1.63 15.47
CA LYS A 123 18.71 1.01 16.62
C LYS A 123 17.45 1.80 16.94
N VAL A 124 16.31 1.15 16.83
CA VAL A 124 15.00 1.73 17.20
C VAL A 124 14.88 1.69 18.72
N ALA A 125 14.42 2.78 19.32
CA ALA A 125 14.18 2.89 20.75
C ALA A 125 12.88 2.16 21.12
N ASP A 126 12.94 0.83 21.07
CA ASP A 126 11.87 -0.04 21.55
C ASP A 126 12.20 -0.55 22.96
N LYS A 127 11.20 -0.63 23.84
CA LYS A 127 11.40 -1.04 25.24
C LYS A 127 11.37 -2.56 25.42
N ASP A 128 10.68 -3.25 24.52
CA ASP A 128 10.35 -4.65 24.68
C ASP A 128 11.33 -5.57 23.93
N GLU A 129 11.95 -5.09 22.86
CA GLU A 129 12.86 -5.86 22.01
C GLU A 129 14.05 -5.03 21.49
N ASP A 130 15.21 -5.66 21.28
CA ASP A 130 16.34 -4.99 20.63
C ASP A 130 16.14 -4.96 19.11
N ILE A 131 15.46 -3.92 18.64
CA ILE A 131 15.26 -3.67 17.21
C ILE A 131 16.47 -2.89 16.67
N SER A 132 17.57 -3.61 16.46
CA SER A 132 18.81 -3.05 15.90
C SER A 132 19.23 -3.79 14.62
N GLY A 133 19.72 -3.07 13.61
CA GLY A 133 20.14 -3.70 12.36
C GLY A 133 20.36 -2.73 11.21
N ILE A 134 20.79 -3.28 10.08
CA ILE A 134 20.98 -2.56 8.83
C ILE A 134 19.67 -2.52 8.05
N ILE A 135 19.24 -1.35 7.60
CA ILE A 135 18.07 -1.22 6.73
C ILE A 135 18.38 -1.86 5.39
N ILE A 136 17.67 -2.93 5.04
CA ILE A 136 17.85 -3.62 3.76
C ILE A 136 16.79 -3.25 2.73
N ASP A 137 15.59 -2.88 3.18
CA ASP A 137 14.49 -2.49 2.29
C ASP A 137 13.47 -1.61 3.02
N ILE A 138 12.78 -0.75 2.25
CA ILE A 138 11.68 0.09 2.71
C ILE A 138 10.50 -0.15 1.77
N THR A 139 9.51 -0.87 2.26
CA THR A 139 8.31 -1.22 1.50
C THR A 139 7.15 -0.27 1.82
N MET A 140 6.01 -0.45 1.14
CA MET A 140 4.80 0.34 1.36
C MET A 140 4.26 0.26 2.81
N PHE A 141 4.50 -0.85 3.51
CA PHE A 141 3.95 -1.08 4.86
C PHE A 141 5.00 -1.34 5.94
N HIS A 142 6.20 -1.78 5.55
CA HIS A 142 7.23 -2.19 6.50
C HIS A 142 8.63 -1.75 6.06
N VAL A 143 9.46 -1.45 7.05
CA VAL A 143 10.91 -1.39 6.92
C VAL A 143 11.47 -2.75 7.29
N ILE A 144 12.38 -3.25 6.47
CA ILE A 144 13.03 -4.54 6.67
C ILE A 144 14.46 -4.27 7.14
N LEU A 145 14.79 -4.81 8.31
CA LEU A 145 16.10 -4.68 8.96
C LEU A 145 16.78 -6.05 8.98
N ARG A 146 18.10 -6.06 8.78
CA ARG A 146 18.94 -7.23 9.03
C ARG A 146 19.69 -7.03 10.34
N HIS A 147 19.39 -7.86 11.33
CA HIS A 147 20.06 -7.85 12.61
C HIS A 147 21.44 -8.51 12.54
N ASP A 148 22.30 -8.26 13.53
CA ASP A 148 23.69 -8.72 13.55
C ASP A 148 23.80 -10.26 13.61
N ASN A 149 22.81 -10.93 14.19
CA ASN A 149 22.70 -12.40 14.17
C ASN A 149 22.15 -12.96 12.84
N SER A 150 22.10 -12.14 11.78
CA SER A 150 21.53 -12.46 10.46
C SER A 150 20.01 -12.68 10.41
N ASN A 151 19.28 -12.42 11.50
CA ASN A 151 17.81 -12.44 11.46
C ASN A 151 17.26 -11.26 10.65
N ILE A 152 16.12 -11.49 10.01
CA ILE A 152 15.35 -10.46 9.30
C ILE A 152 14.24 -9.97 10.23
N ILE A 153 14.24 -8.68 10.54
CA ILE A 153 13.20 -8.02 11.32
C ILE A 153 12.31 -7.22 10.36
N THR A 154 11.01 -7.44 10.40
CA THR A 154 10.02 -6.68 9.62
C THR A 154 9.28 -5.75 10.56
N TYR A 155 9.47 -4.44 10.40
CA TYR A 155 8.93 -3.44 11.32
C TYR A 155 7.95 -2.51 10.62
N PRO A 156 6.75 -2.25 11.16
CA PRO A 156 5.77 -1.36 10.55
C PRO A 156 6.31 0.06 10.34
N ASN A 157 6.03 0.65 9.18
CA ASN A 157 6.50 2.00 8.83
C ASN A 157 6.02 3.05 9.84
N ASN A 158 4.76 2.95 10.28
CA ASN A 158 4.18 3.91 11.21
C ASN A 158 4.89 3.88 12.57
N LEU A 159 5.29 2.70 13.05
CA LEU A 159 6.00 2.54 14.31
C LEU A 159 7.45 3.03 14.21
N ILE A 160 8.14 2.81 13.08
CA ILE A 160 9.48 3.35 12.84
C ILE A 160 9.50 4.88 12.96
N LEU A 161 8.48 5.55 12.42
CA LEU A 161 8.41 7.02 12.49
C LEU A 161 8.03 7.54 13.88
N GLN A 162 7.21 6.80 14.61
CA GLN A 162 6.75 7.21 15.93
C GLN A 162 7.80 6.99 17.02
N LYS A 163 8.68 5.99 16.83
CA LYS A 163 9.75 5.70 17.77
C LYS A 163 11.03 6.45 17.38
N GLY A 164 11.73 6.97 18.37
CA GLY A 164 13.08 7.49 18.17
C GLY A 164 14.01 6.37 17.70
N GLY A 165 15.06 6.73 16.96
CA GLY A 165 16.11 5.78 16.58
C GLY A 165 17.47 6.45 16.60
N THR A 166 18.51 5.66 16.76
CA THR A 166 19.91 6.11 16.73
C THR A 166 20.62 5.46 15.56
N LYS A 167 21.26 6.27 14.70
CA LYS A 167 22.18 5.76 13.68
C LYS A 167 23.48 5.32 14.36
N LEU A 168 23.83 4.06 14.21
CA LEU A 168 25.05 3.49 14.75
C LEU A 168 26.18 3.73 13.75
N VAL A 169 27.11 4.62 14.09
CA VAL A 169 28.36 4.79 13.34
C VAL A 169 29.33 3.71 13.81
N ALA A 170 29.96 2.99 12.89
CA ALA A 170 31.03 2.05 13.25
C ALA A 170 32.07 2.79 14.08
N ALA A 171 32.35 2.30 15.30
CA ALA A 171 33.35 2.91 16.16
C ALA A 171 34.67 2.96 15.39
N LYS A 172 35.21 4.17 15.22
CA LYS A 172 36.55 4.37 14.67
C LYS A 172 37.49 3.61 15.63
N GLU A 173 38.07 2.52 15.15
CA GLU A 173 39.08 1.77 15.88
C GLU A 173 40.12 2.77 16.40
N ASN A 174 40.33 2.80 17.72
CA ASN A 174 41.28 3.70 18.35
C ASN A 174 42.65 3.43 17.74
N ILE A 175 43.16 4.34 16.92
CA ILE A 175 44.59 4.41 16.64
C ILE A 175 45.22 4.89 17.94
N THR A 176 45.62 3.95 18.80
CA THR A 176 46.55 4.23 19.88
C THR A 176 47.81 4.79 19.21
N PRO A 177 48.23 6.04 19.49
CA PRO A 177 49.54 6.46 19.05
C PRO A 177 50.55 5.53 19.68
N LEU A 178 51.36 4.87 18.86
CA LEU A 178 52.51 4.11 19.31
C LEU A 178 53.31 5.03 20.25
N ASN A 179 53.40 4.61 21.50
CA ASN A 179 54.26 5.24 22.49
C ASN A 179 55.70 4.98 22.05
N ASP A 180 56.33 5.96 21.41
CA ASP A 180 57.78 6.03 21.26
C ASP A 180 58.40 6.25 22.64
N SER A 181 58.44 5.19 23.44
CA SER A 181 59.34 5.07 24.57
C SER A 181 60.44 4.11 24.18
N ASP A 182 61.43 4.62 23.44
CA ASP A 182 62.79 4.07 23.39
C ASP A 182 63.76 5.15 22.87
N GLU A 183 63.80 6.31 23.55
CA GLU A 183 65.07 7.05 23.65
C GLU A 183 65.83 6.51 24.85
N THR A 184 66.83 5.74 24.47
CA THR A 184 67.81 5.04 25.27
C THR A 184 68.60 6.05 26.12
N LYS A 185 68.71 5.74 27.41
CA LYS A 185 69.83 6.18 28.23
C LYS A 185 71.14 5.83 27.53
N SER A 186 71.95 6.84 27.21
CA SER A 186 73.41 6.80 27.32
C SER A 186 73.97 8.21 27.41
#